data_AF-A0AAD8FYS3-F1
#
_entry.id   AF-A0AAD8FYS3-F1
#
_cell.length_a   1.000
_cell.length_b   1.000
_cell.length_c   1.000
_cell.angle_alpha   90.00
_cell.angle_beta   90.00
_cell.angle_gamma   90.00
#
_symmetry.space_group_name_H-M   'P 1'
#
loop_
_entity.id
_entity.type
_entity.pdbx_description
1 polymer ?
#
loop_
_entity_poly.entity_id
_entity_poly.type
_entity_poly.pdbx_seq_one_letter_code
_entity_poly.pdbx_strand_id
1 'polypeptide(L)'
;MSCPVSSFYATLILLLLWRVEQIAEACSCSPIHPQQAFCNADVVIRAKVVGGKEVDSGNDIYGNPIKRIQYEIKQLKMFKGPDKLIMAVFTAPSSAVCGVTLETNGKKEYLISGKAEGDEKMHVTLCDFIIPWESLSATQKKSLNQRYQMGCECKISRCPSIPCMITAPDECLWTDWVTEKSINGRQAKHYACIKRNDGSCAWYRGVAPPKKEFLDIEDP
;
A
#
# COMPACT_ATOMS: atom_id res chain seq x y z
N MET A 1 23.09 -10.99 59.05
CA MET A 1 21.95 -10.16 58.60
C MET A 1 22.32 -9.64 57.21
N SER A 2 22.03 -10.44 56.18
CA SER A 2 22.61 -10.26 54.85
C SER A 2 21.48 -10.04 53.83
N CYS A 3 21.41 -8.80 53.36
CA CYS A 3 20.88 -8.36 52.07
C CYS A 3 19.42 -8.69 51.68
N PRO A 4 18.42 -7.92 52.16
CA PRO A 4 17.14 -7.76 51.44
C PRO A 4 17.30 -6.97 50.12
N VAL A 5 18.45 -6.32 49.95
CA VAL A 5 18.79 -5.45 48.82
C VAL A 5 18.92 -6.22 47.50
N SER A 6 19.37 -7.49 47.54
CA SER A 6 19.55 -8.33 46.34
C SER A 6 18.22 -8.69 45.66
N SER A 7 17.17 -8.92 46.46
CA SER A 7 15.84 -9.31 45.96
C SER A 7 15.15 -8.19 45.20
N PHE A 8 15.31 -6.93 45.64
CA PHE A 8 14.75 -5.76 44.97
C PHE A 8 15.40 -5.48 43.62
N TYR A 9 16.72 -5.68 43.49
CA TYR A 9 17.39 -5.53 42.20
C TYR A 9 16.98 -6.61 41.21
N ALA A 10 16.78 -7.85 41.69
CA ALA A 10 16.32 -8.95 40.85
C ALA A 10 14.91 -8.71 40.30
N THR A 11 13.97 -8.23 41.11
CA THR A 11 12.61 -7.91 40.66
C THR A 11 12.57 -6.70 39.73
N LEU A 12 13.40 -5.69 39.98
CA LEU A 12 13.52 -4.52 39.11
C LEU A 12 14.09 -4.88 37.73
N ILE A 13 15.11 -5.74 37.68
CA ILE A 13 15.68 -6.25 36.44
C ILE A 13 14.65 -7.12 35.68
N LEU A 14 13.88 -7.96 36.38
CA LEU A 14 12.81 -8.75 35.78
C LEU A 14 11.72 -7.86 35.17
N LEU A 15 11.32 -6.79 35.87
CA LEU A 15 10.33 -5.82 35.40
C LEU A 15 10.83 -5.01 34.20
N LEU A 16 12.12 -4.65 34.17
CA LEU A 16 12.76 -3.97 33.03
C LEU A 16 12.89 -4.89 31.81
N LEU A 17 13.17 -6.17 32.01
CA LEU A 17 13.20 -7.18 30.94
C LEU A 17 11.79 -7.52 30.43
N TRP A 18 10.76 -7.45 31.29
CA TRP A 18 9.36 -7.64 30.89
C TRP A 18 8.79 -6.46 30.08
N ARG A 19 9.44 -5.29 30.12
CA ARG A 19 9.10 -4.12 29.31
C ARG A 19 9.68 -4.17 27.89
N VAL A 20 10.37 -5.24 27.53
CA VAL A 20 10.88 -5.43 26.17
C VAL A 20 9.70 -5.74 25.24
N GLU A 21 9.49 -4.82 24.29
CA GLU A 21 8.66 -4.95 23.08
C GLU A 21 7.14 -4.77 23.20
N GLN A 22 6.72 -3.60 23.68
CA GLN A 22 5.67 -2.90 22.92
C GLN A 22 6.37 -1.97 21.93
N ILE A 23 6.63 -2.48 20.72
CA ILE A 23 6.95 -1.63 19.58
C ILE A 23 5.70 -0.79 19.34
N ALA A 24 5.73 0.46 19.81
CA ALA A 24 4.72 1.44 19.43
C ALA A 24 4.94 1.74 17.94
N GLU A 25 4.25 1.00 17.07
CA GLU A 25 4.06 1.37 15.67
C GLU A 25 3.28 2.69 15.64
N ALA A 26 3.99 3.80 15.50
CA ALA A 26 3.38 5.13 15.51
C ALA A 26 2.64 5.45 14.19
N CYS A 27 2.98 4.76 13.08
CA CYS A 27 2.26 4.88 11.83
C CYS A 27 1.09 3.89 11.77
N SER A 28 -0.12 4.38 11.51
CA SER A 28 -1.31 3.53 11.32
C SER A 28 -1.91 3.76 9.94
N CYS A 29 -2.07 2.69 9.17
CA CYS A 29 -2.59 2.72 7.82
C CYS A 29 -3.97 2.07 7.75
N SER A 30 -4.86 2.67 6.95
CA SER A 30 -6.15 2.07 6.64
C SER A 30 -5.97 0.99 5.57
N PRO A 31 -6.41 -0.27 5.80
CA PRO A 31 -6.39 -1.30 4.77
C PRO A 31 -7.07 -0.86 3.47
N ILE A 32 -6.41 -1.10 2.36
CA ILE A 32 -6.85 -0.67 1.04
C ILE A 32 -6.73 -1.83 0.05
N HIS A 33 -7.74 -2.00 -0.79
CA HIS A 33 -7.68 -2.98 -1.87
C HIS A 33 -6.66 -2.51 -2.93
N PRO A 34 -5.87 -3.40 -3.56
CA PRO A 34 -4.85 -3.02 -4.56
C PRO A 34 -5.37 -2.11 -5.69
N GLN A 35 -6.62 -2.33 -6.13
CA GLN A 35 -7.29 -1.45 -7.08
C GLN A 35 -7.46 -0.03 -6.56
N GLN A 36 -7.91 0.12 -5.31
CA GLN A 36 -8.12 1.44 -4.72
C GLN A 36 -6.77 2.15 -4.51
N ALA A 37 -5.72 1.42 -4.16
CA ALA A 37 -4.37 2.00 -4.11
C ALA A 37 -3.89 2.47 -5.49
N PHE A 38 -4.15 1.71 -6.56
CA PHE A 38 -3.88 2.12 -7.94
C PHE A 38 -4.68 3.39 -8.33
N CYS A 39 -5.96 3.45 -7.97
CA CYS A 39 -6.83 4.57 -8.31
C CYS A 39 -6.49 5.84 -7.52
N ASN A 40 -6.13 5.71 -6.24
CA ASN A 40 -5.80 6.84 -5.37
C ASN A 40 -4.38 7.38 -5.62
N ALA A 41 -3.46 6.57 -6.13
CA ALA A 41 -2.10 6.99 -6.44
C ALA A 41 -2.05 7.87 -7.69
N ASP A 42 -1.14 8.84 -7.73
CA ASP A 42 -0.92 9.66 -8.92
C ASP A 42 0.03 8.93 -9.88
N VAL A 43 0.96 8.15 -9.31
CA VAL A 43 1.99 7.41 -10.02
C VAL A 43 2.01 5.96 -9.55
N VAL A 44 2.05 5.02 -10.49
CA VAL A 44 2.22 3.58 -10.24
C VAL A 44 3.25 3.02 -11.21
N ILE A 45 4.37 2.54 -10.68
CA ILE A 45 5.53 2.08 -11.45
C ILE A 45 6.04 0.72 -10.97
N ARG A 46 6.66 -0.04 -11.88
CA ARG A 46 7.57 -1.14 -11.54
C ARG A 46 8.99 -0.62 -11.63
N ALA A 47 9.76 -0.71 -10.56
CA ALA A 47 11.11 -0.17 -10.50
C ALA A 47 12.05 -1.02 -9.64
N LYS A 48 13.35 -0.82 -9.85
CA LYS A 48 14.43 -1.31 -8.97
C LYS A 48 15.01 -0.14 -8.20
N VAL A 49 15.32 -0.33 -6.93
CA VAL A 49 16.00 0.70 -6.13
C VAL A 49 17.50 0.46 -6.21
N VAL A 50 18.24 1.44 -6.72
CA VAL A 50 19.68 1.33 -6.99
C VAL A 50 20.55 2.02 -5.93
N GLY A 51 19.97 2.95 -5.19
CA GLY A 51 20.66 3.71 -4.16
C GLY A 51 19.68 4.41 -3.23
N GLY A 52 20.16 4.80 -2.06
CA GLY A 52 19.38 5.57 -1.07
C GLY A 52 20.32 6.49 -0.31
N LYS A 53 19.91 7.75 -0.13
CA LYS A 53 20.65 8.74 0.65
C LYS A 53 19.70 9.60 1.47
N GLU A 54 20.18 10.04 2.62
CA GLU A 54 19.49 11.04 3.42
C GLU A 54 19.75 12.43 2.83
N VAL A 55 18.70 13.24 2.69
CA VAL A 55 18.77 14.61 2.17
C VAL A 55 18.01 15.55 3.09
N ASP A 56 18.54 16.76 3.23
CA ASP A 56 17.87 17.83 3.97
C ASP A 56 16.77 18.47 3.11
N SER A 57 15.60 18.67 3.70
CA SER A 57 14.38 19.14 3.06
C SER A 57 13.81 20.37 3.78
N GLY A 58 14.69 21.31 4.13
CA GLY A 58 14.34 22.52 4.87
C GLY A 58 14.32 22.31 6.38
N ASN A 59 13.63 23.21 7.10
CA ASN A 59 13.58 23.20 8.56
C ASN A 59 12.12 23.14 9.03
N ASP A 60 11.90 22.54 10.19
CA ASP A 60 10.59 22.52 10.86
C ASP A 60 10.25 23.88 11.49
N ILE A 61 9.08 23.95 12.12
CA ILE A 61 8.61 25.18 12.79
C ILE A 61 9.50 25.63 13.97
N TYR A 62 10.38 24.75 14.46
CA TYR A 62 11.31 25.00 15.54
C TYR A 62 12.74 25.27 15.04
N GLY A 63 12.94 25.27 13.72
CA GLY A 63 14.24 25.50 13.09
C GLY A 63 15.13 24.26 12.98
N ASN A 64 14.64 23.05 13.31
CA ASN A 64 15.41 21.81 13.15
C ASN A 64 15.38 21.35 11.69
N PRO A 65 16.50 20.80 11.15
CA PRO A 65 16.53 20.29 9.79
C PRO A 65 15.59 19.10 9.62
N ILE A 66 14.69 19.18 8.63
CA ILE A 66 13.82 18.09 8.22
C ILE A 66 14.61 17.22 7.26
N LYS A 67 14.74 15.94 7.60
CA LYS A 67 15.44 14.98 6.75
C LYS A 67 14.49 14.06 6.03
N ARG A 68 14.83 13.69 4.81
CA ARG A 68 14.08 12.74 3.98
C ARG A 68 15.04 11.72 3.39
N ILE A 69 14.55 10.52 3.13
CA ILE A 69 15.31 9.53 2.38
C ILE A 69 14.94 9.68 0.91
N GLN A 70 15.95 9.92 0.08
CA GLN A 70 15.85 9.91 -1.37
C GLN A 70 16.38 8.57 -1.90
N TYR A 71 15.49 7.78 -2.49
CA TYR A 71 15.84 6.60 -3.25
C TYR A 71 16.02 6.93 -4.71
N GLU A 72 17.15 6.51 -5.28
CA GLU A 72 17.37 6.50 -6.72
C GLU A 72 16.80 5.20 -7.29
N ILE A 73 15.99 5.32 -8.33
CA ILE A 73 15.29 4.17 -8.91
C ILE A 73 15.57 4.03 -10.40
N LYS A 74 15.63 2.77 -10.85
CA LYS A 74 15.56 2.41 -12.26
C LYS A 74 14.14 1.98 -12.59
N GLN A 75 13.36 2.90 -13.16
CA GLN A 75 12.01 2.61 -13.63
C GLN A 75 12.06 1.59 -14.78
N LEU A 76 11.31 0.49 -14.64
CA LEU A 76 11.19 -0.56 -15.65
C LEU A 76 9.90 -0.39 -16.47
N LYS A 77 8.81 -0.01 -15.79
CA LYS A 77 7.51 0.20 -16.43
C LYS A 77 6.68 1.20 -15.64
N MET A 78 5.96 2.07 -16.34
CA MET A 78 4.90 2.88 -15.76
C MET A 78 3.53 2.27 -16.10
N PHE A 79 2.66 2.19 -15.09
CA PHE A 79 1.28 1.75 -15.23
C PHE A 79 0.30 2.92 -15.13
N LYS A 80 0.64 3.95 -14.35
CA LYS A 80 -0.11 5.19 -14.18
C LYS A 80 0.87 6.32 -13.85
N GLY A 81 0.68 7.51 -14.40
CA GLY A 81 1.54 8.66 -14.14
C GLY A 81 1.78 9.51 -15.39
N PRO A 82 2.67 10.51 -15.29
CA PRO A 82 3.04 11.39 -16.40
C PRO A 82 3.95 10.68 -17.41
N ASP A 83 4.07 11.21 -18.64
CA ASP A 83 4.95 10.61 -19.67
C ASP A 83 6.45 10.62 -19.30
N LYS A 84 6.86 11.51 -18.39
CA LYS A 84 8.23 11.61 -17.88
C LYS A 84 8.54 10.45 -16.92
N LEU A 85 9.76 9.93 -16.99
CA LEU A 85 10.24 8.89 -16.08
C LEU A 85 10.39 9.43 -14.66
N ILE A 86 10.09 8.59 -13.67
CA ILE A 86 10.38 8.89 -12.27
C ILE A 86 11.82 8.45 -11.97
N MET A 87 12.64 9.40 -11.54
CA MET A 87 14.05 9.17 -11.20
C MET A 87 14.27 8.98 -9.71
N ALA A 88 13.45 9.63 -8.87
CA ALA A 88 13.63 9.60 -7.43
C ALA A 88 12.32 9.36 -6.67
N VAL A 89 12.43 8.58 -5.60
CA VAL A 89 11.35 8.31 -4.65
C VAL A 89 11.76 8.87 -3.30
N PHE A 90 10.92 9.73 -2.72
CA PHE A 90 11.13 10.29 -1.39
C PHE A 90 10.25 9.60 -0.37
N THR A 91 10.76 9.45 0.84
CA THR A 91 10.01 8.95 2.00
C THR A 91 10.56 9.58 3.28
N ALA A 92 9.77 9.54 4.35
CA ALA A 92 10.22 9.90 5.68
C ALA A 92 11.33 8.93 6.18
N PRO A 93 12.22 9.37 7.10
CA PRO A 93 13.40 8.61 7.49
C PRO A 93 13.13 7.49 8.50
N SER A 94 11.98 7.48 9.16
CA SER A 94 11.62 6.51 10.19
C SER A 94 10.22 5.96 9.95
N SER A 95 10.03 4.67 10.23
CA SER A 95 8.72 4.01 10.19
C SER A 95 7.69 4.67 11.11
N ALA A 96 8.15 5.28 12.20
CA ALA A 96 7.28 6.00 13.15
C ALA A 96 6.52 7.17 12.49
N VAL A 97 7.09 7.78 11.45
CA VAL A 97 6.47 8.85 10.64
C VAL A 97 6.10 8.34 9.24
N CYS A 98 5.74 7.06 9.16
CA CYS A 98 5.35 6.36 7.94
C CYS A 98 6.44 6.26 6.86
N GLY A 99 7.71 6.26 7.25
CA GLY A 99 8.85 6.05 6.38
C GLY A 99 8.99 4.60 5.91
N VAL A 100 9.31 4.42 4.63
CA VAL A 100 9.50 3.11 3.98
C VAL A 100 10.99 2.79 3.83
N THR A 101 11.38 1.56 4.18
CA THR A 101 12.73 1.06 3.93
C THR A 101 12.74 0.13 2.72
N LEU A 102 13.48 0.49 1.67
CA LEU A 102 13.62 -0.31 0.45
C LEU A 102 15.04 -0.86 0.29
N GLU A 103 15.17 -2.04 -0.31
CA GLU A 103 16.48 -2.65 -0.59
C GLU A 103 17.17 -1.98 -1.78
N THR A 104 18.31 -1.35 -1.51
CA THR A 104 19.08 -0.55 -2.48
C THR A 104 20.06 -1.36 -3.33
N ASN A 105 20.04 -2.70 -3.24
CA ASN A 105 21.00 -3.56 -3.94
C ASN A 105 20.72 -3.72 -5.45
N GLY A 106 19.66 -3.11 -5.98
CA GLY A 106 19.26 -3.20 -7.39
C GLY A 106 18.79 -4.59 -7.85
N LYS A 107 18.68 -5.58 -6.94
CA LYS A 107 18.27 -6.94 -7.28
C LYS A 107 16.76 -7.11 -7.24
N LYS A 108 16.11 -6.54 -6.22
CA LYS A 108 14.66 -6.63 -6.04
C LYS A 108 13.92 -5.61 -6.89
N GLU A 109 12.83 -6.08 -7.48
CA GLU A 109 11.87 -5.26 -8.20
C GLU A 109 10.65 -5.03 -7.31
N TYR A 110 10.16 -3.81 -7.33
CA TYR A 110 8.99 -3.40 -6.56
C TYR A 110 7.93 -2.85 -7.50
N LEU A 111 6.67 -3.15 -7.19
CA LEU A 111 5.58 -2.28 -7.58
C LEU A 111 5.50 -1.16 -6.54
N ILE A 112 5.52 0.08 -6.99
CA ILE A 112 5.49 1.27 -6.14
C ILE A 112 4.34 2.14 -6.62
N SER A 113 3.35 2.35 -5.77
CA SER A 113 2.35 3.40 -5.93
C SER A 113 2.68 4.59 -5.03
N GLY A 114 2.36 5.81 -5.45
CA GLY A 114 2.54 6.97 -4.58
C GLY A 114 2.01 8.26 -5.18
N LYS A 115 2.40 9.37 -4.56
CA LYS A 115 2.01 10.73 -4.94
C LYS A 115 3.10 11.40 -5.76
N ALA A 116 2.71 12.12 -6.81
CA ALA A 116 3.67 12.87 -7.61
C ALA A 116 4.20 14.07 -6.80
N GLU A 117 5.51 14.32 -6.86
CA GLU A 117 6.14 15.42 -6.11
C GLU A 117 7.02 16.27 -7.04
N GLY A 118 6.39 17.10 -7.86
CA GLY A 118 7.08 17.85 -8.92
C GLY A 118 7.47 16.96 -10.10
N ASP A 119 8.36 17.46 -10.95
CA ASP A 119 8.82 16.73 -12.13
C ASP A 119 9.77 15.58 -11.73
N GLU A 120 9.52 14.38 -12.29
CA GLU A 120 10.38 13.20 -12.21
C GLU A 120 10.59 12.62 -10.79
N LYS A 121 9.79 13.04 -9.83
CA LYS A 121 9.90 12.65 -8.43
C LYS A 121 8.54 12.22 -7.88
N MET A 122 8.56 11.30 -6.93
CA MET A 122 7.36 10.87 -6.22
C MET A 122 7.63 10.71 -4.73
N HIS A 123 6.58 10.84 -3.93
CA HIS A 123 6.59 10.57 -2.51
C HIS A 123 5.82 9.29 -2.19
N VAL A 124 6.35 8.52 -1.25
CA VAL A 124 5.73 7.30 -0.74
C VAL A 124 5.78 7.22 0.77
N THR A 125 4.86 6.44 1.32
CA THR A 125 4.69 6.18 2.76
C THR A 125 4.42 4.69 2.99
N LEU A 126 4.46 4.26 4.25
CA LEU A 126 4.07 2.89 4.65
C LEU A 126 2.63 2.52 4.27
N CYS A 127 1.76 3.50 4.01
CA CYS A 127 0.36 3.26 3.66
C CYS A 127 0.14 3.09 2.15
N ASP A 128 1.16 3.37 1.34
CA ASP A 128 1.10 3.17 -0.10
C ASP A 128 1.28 1.68 -0.46
N PHE A 129 0.79 1.31 -1.63
CA PHE A 129 0.89 -0.07 -2.12
C PHE A 129 2.27 -0.33 -2.72
N ILE A 130 3.21 -0.69 -1.84
CA ILE A 130 4.59 -0.99 -2.17
C ILE A 130 4.87 -2.45 -1.84
N ILE A 131 5.04 -3.27 -2.88
CA ILE A 131 5.27 -4.72 -2.70
C ILE A 131 6.30 -5.26 -3.69
N PRO A 132 7.06 -6.30 -3.32
CA PRO A 132 7.94 -6.99 -4.25
C PRO A 132 7.16 -7.49 -5.47
N TRP A 133 7.70 -7.29 -6.67
CA TRP A 133 7.04 -7.68 -7.91
C TRP A 133 6.72 -9.18 -7.97
N GLU A 134 7.57 -10.02 -7.38
CA GLU A 134 7.37 -11.47 -7.36
C GLU A 134 6.27 -11.94 -6.40
N SER A 135 5.86 -11.12 -5.42
CA SER A 135 4.77 -11.49 -4.50
C SER A 135 3.37 -11.20 -5.07
N LEU A 136 3.28 -10.41 -6.15
CA LEU A 136 2.03 -10.13 -6.86
C LEU A 136 1.49 -11.38 -7.54
N SER A 137 0.17 -11.59 -7.42
CA SER A 137 -0.53 -12.62 -8.18
C SER A 137 -0.49 -12.32 -9.69
N ALA A 138 -0.62 -13.37 -10.51
CA ALA A 138 -0.74 -13.20 -11.97
C ALA A 138 -1.91 -12.30 -12.37
N THR A 139 -3.01 -12.32 -11.61
CA THR A 139 -4.17 -11.45 -11.85
C THR A 139 -3.84 -10.00 -11.52
N GLN A 140 -3.20 -9.73 -10.38
CA GLN A 140 -2.80 -8.36 -10.00
C GLN A 140 -1.84 -7.77 -11.04
N LYS A 141 -0.82 -8.53 -11.46
CA LYS A 141 0.13 -8.11 -12.52
C LYS A 141 -0.56 -7.71 -13.82
N LYS A 142 -1.62 -8.43 -14.21
CA LYS A 142 -2.42 -8.10 -15.41
C LYS A 142 -3.34 -6.90 -15.18
N SER A 143 -4.02 -6.85 -14.04
CA SER A 143 -4.97 -5.78 -13.69
C SER A 143 -4.34 -4.39 -13.68
N LEU A 144 -3.05 -4.28 -13.34
CA LEU A 144 -2.29 -3.03 -13.38
C LEU A 144 -2.29 -2.33 -14.75
N ASN A 145 -2.44 -3.06 -15.86
CA ASN A 145 -2.33 -2.46 -17.18
C ASN A 145 -3.61 -1.76 -17.65
N GLN A 146 -4.78 -2.22 -17.21
CA GLN A 146 -6.06 -1.75 -17.73
C GLN A 146 -7.20 -1.83 -16.72
N ARG A 147 -7.31 -2.94 -15.98
CA ARG A 147 -8.54 -3.22 -15.21
C ARG A 147 -8.72 -2.35 -14.00
N TYR A 148 -7.63 -2.09 -13.27
CA TYR A 148 -7.73 -1.20 -12.13
C TYR A 148 -8.16 0.19 -12.57
N GLN A 149 -7.66 0.67 -13.72
CA GLN A 149 -8.11 1.92 -14.32
C GLN A 149 -9.61 1.89 -14.70
N MET A 150 -10.09 0.81 -15.34
CA MET A 150 -11.51 0.65 -15.69
C MET A 150 -12.44 0.68 -14.47
N GLY A 151 -11.93 0.25 -13.32
CA GLY A 151 -12.68 0.20 -12.07
C GLY A 151 -12.49 1.40 -11.15
N CYS A 152 -11.79 2.45 -11.58
CA CYS A 152 -11.55 3.62 -10.71
C CYS A 152 -12.81 4.47 -10.48
N GLU A 153 -13.84 4.30 -11.29
CA GLU A 153 -15.17 4.90 -11.06
C GLU A 153 -16.00 4.11 -10.04
N CYS A 154 -15.60 2.88 -9.72
CA CYS A 154 -16.29 2.05 -8.74
C CYS A 154 -15.74 2.25 -7.33
N LYS A 155 -16.62 2.18 -6.33
CA LYS A 155 -16.25 2.27 -4.92
C LYS A 155 -16.08 0.88 -4.31
N ILE A 156 -14.95 0.63 -3.66
CA ILE A 156 -14.72 -0.62 -2.94
C ILE A 156 -15.01 -0.39 -1.45
N SER A 157 -16.13 -0.91 -0.98
CA SER A 157 -16.61 -0.74 0.41
C SER A 157 -16.07 -1.84 1.31
N ARG A 158 -15.40 -1.46 2.40
CA ARG A 158 -14.81 -2.40 3.36
C ARG A 158 -15.86 -2.99 4.29
N CYS A 159 -15.75 -4.29 4.58
CA CYS A 159 -16.53 -4.95 5.62
C CYS A 159 -15.67 -5.19 6.87
N PRO A 160 -15.78 -4.38 7.94
CA PRO A 160 -15.05 -4.60 9.19
C PRO A 160 -15.66 -5.71 10.06
N SER A 161 -17.00 -5.82 10.07
CA SER A 161 -17.76 -6.83 10.80
C SER A 161 -19.06 -7.14 10.05
N ILE A 162 -19.58 -8.36 10.24
CA ILE A 162 -20.86 -8.81 9.67
C ILE A 162 -21.99 -8.38 10.61
N PRO A 163 -23.15 -7.90 10.10
CA PRO A 163 -23.52 -7.78 8.69
C PRO A 163 -22.99 -6.50 8.04
N CYS A 164 -22.61 -6.60 6.77
CA CYS A 164 -22.19 -5.50 5.91
C CYS A 164 -22.82 -5.70 4.53
N MET A 165 -23.40 -4.64 3.98
CA MET A 165 -24.14 -4.68 2.71
C MET A 165 -23.70 -3.50 1.85
N ILE A 166 -23.82 -3.63 0.53
CA ILE A 166 -23.65 -2.50 -0.38
C ILE A 166 -24.81 -1.52 -0.20
N THR A 167 -24.51 -0.22 -0.25
CA THR A 167 -25.53 0.84 -0.12
C THR A 167 -25.91 1.50 -1.45
N ALA A 168 -25.10 1.27 -2.49
CA ALA A 168 -25.29 1.83 -3.81
C ALA A 168 -24.81 0.84 -4.90
N PRO A 169 -25.36 0.93 -6.13
CA PRO A 169 -25.05 -0.02 -7.20
C PRO A 169 -23.61 0.11 -7.73
N ASP A 170 -22.95 1.24 -7.50
CA ASP A 170 -21.56 1.50 -7.88
C ASP A 170 -20.53 0.99 -6.84
N GLU A 171 -20.97 0.15 -5.90
CA GLU A 171 -20.12 -0.40 -4.84
C GLU A 171 -19.85 -1.91 -4.98
N CYS A 172 -18.59 -2.30 -4.76
CA CYS A 172 -18.22 -3.69 -4.49
C CYS A 172 -17.84 -3.90 -3.02
N LEU A 173 -18.51 -4.83 -2.36
CA LEU A 173 -18.22 -5.17 -0.97
C LEU A 173 -16.95 -6.04 -0.85
N TRP A 174 -15.95 -5.53 -0.14
CA TRP A 174 -14.70 -6.22 0.15
C TRP A 174 -14.75 -6.92 1.51
N THR A 175 -14.76 -8.25 1.46
CA THR A 175 -15.02 -9.16 2.58
C THR A 175 -13.82 -9.98 3.02
N ASP A 176 -12.66 -9.89 2.35
CA ASP A 176 -11.46 -10.70 2.69
C ASP A 176 -11.11 -10.65 4.19
N TRP A 177 -11.29 -9.48 4.83
CA TRP A 177 -11.04 -9.33 6.27
C TRP A 177 -11.96 -10.19 7.13
N VAL A 178 -13.27 -10.20 6.86
CA VAL A 178 -14.22 -10.97 7.67
C VAL A 178 -14.19 -12.45 7.35
N THR A 179 -13.92 -12.84 6.09
CA THR A 179 -13.93 -14.23 5.63
C THR A 179 -12.59 -14.96 5.84
N GLU A 180 -11.47 -14.28 5.61
CA GLU A 180 -10.12 -14.88 5.61
C GLU A 180 -9.19 -14.29 6.67
N LYS A 181 -9.63 -13.28 7.44
CA LYS A 181 -8.79 -12.54 8.41
C LYS A 181 -7.52 -11.97 7.78
N SER A 182 -7.57 -11.63 6.49
CA SER A 182 -6.43 -11.13 5.72
C SER A 182 -6.84 -9.99 4.80
N ILE A 183 -6.00 -8.96 4.70
CA ILE A 183 -6.16 -7.88 3.72
C ILE A 183 -5.66 -8.28 2.31
N ASN A 184 -4.92 -9.38 2.20
CA ASN A 184 -4.45 -9.91 0.93
C ASN A 184 -5.08 -11.28 0.68
N GLY A 185 -6.41 -11.33 0.80
CA GLY A 185 -7.23 -12.51 0.60
C GLY A 185 -7.56 -12.76 -0.86
N ARG A 186 -8.59 -13.56 -1.10
CA ARG A 186 -9.01 -13.96 -2.44
C ARG A 186 -9.45 -12.78 -3.32
N GLN A 187 -10.23 -11.82 -2.80
CA GLN A 187 -10.69 -10.68 -3.58
C GLN A 187 -9.51 -9.80 -3.98
N ALA A 188 -8.65 -9.42 -3.02
CA ALA A 188 -7.44 -8.63 -3.26
C ALA A 188 -6.48 -9.26 -4.29
N LYS A 189 -6.35 -10.59 -4.28
CA LYS A 189 -5.45 -11.31 -5.19
C LYS A 189 -6.03 -11.57 -6.58
N HIS A 190 -7.34 -11.77 -6.72
CA HIS A 190 -7.91 -12.36 -7.93
C HIS A 190 -9.07 -11.59 -8.56
N TYR A 191 -9.54 -10.52 -7.93
CA TYR A 191 -10.71 -9.79 -8.38
C TYR A 191 -10.39 -8.32 -8.62
N ALA A 192 -11.17 -7.70 -9.49
CA ALA A 192 -11.24 -6.26 -9.68
C ALA A 192 -12.71 -5.86 -9.69
N CYS A 193 -13.04 -4.72 -9.08
CA CYS A 193 -14.38 -4.15 -9.10
C CYS A 193 -14.53 -3.34 -10.38
N ILE A 194 -15.36 -3.77 -11.32
CA ILE A 194 -15.45 -3.18 -12.66
C ILE A 194 -16.86 -2.65 -12.88
N LYS A 195 -16.94 -1.47 -13.52
CA LYS A 195 -18.19 -0.83 -13.91
C LYS A 195 -18.81 -1.57 -15.09
N ARG A 196 -20.11 -1.85 -15.00
CA ARG A 196 -20.97 -2.41 -16.04
C ARG A 196 -21.64 -1.31 -16.85
N ASN A 197 -22.32 -1.68 -17.93
CA ASN A 197 -22.97 -0.73 -18.84
C ASN A 197 -24.20 -0.04 -18.22
N ASP A 198 -24.86 -0.69 -17.26
CA ASP A 198 -25.98 -0.16 -16.47
C ASP A 198 -25.54 0.86 -15.39
N GLY A 199 -24.23 1.06 -15.22
CA GLY A 199 -23.65 1.92 -14.18
C GLY A 199 -23.39 1.22 -12.85
N SER A 200 -23.77 -0.05 -12.69
CA SER A 200 -23.44 -0.85 -11.51
C SER A 200 -21.97 -1.29 -11.52
N CYS A 201 -21.46 -1.70 -10.37
CA CYS A 201 -20.11 -2.20 -10.19
C CYS A 201 -20.12 -3.59 -9.57
N ALA A 202 -19.32 -4.51 -10.12
CA ALA A 202 -19.24 -5.86 -9.59
C ALA A 202 -17.85 -6.46 -9.64
N TRP A 203 -17.66 -7.45 -8.77
CA TRP A 203 -16.43 -8.23 -8.69
C TRP A 203 -16.25 -9.10 -9.93
N TYR A 204 -15.25 -8.77 -10.74
CA TYR A 204 -14.86 -9.53 -11.91
C TYR A 204 -13.64 -10.41 -11.63
N ARG A 205 -13.80 -11.73 -11.80
CA ARG A 205 -12.73 -12.73 -11.74
C ARG A 205 -12.41 -13.21 -13.15
N GLY A 206 -11.35 -12.67 -13.75
CA GLY A 206 -10.94 -13.11 -15.07
C GLY A 206 -9.47 -12.89 -15.32
N VAL A 207 -8.93 -13.56 -16.32
CA VAL A 207 -7.58 -13.30 -16.86
C VAL A 207 -7.67 -12.60 -18.22
N ALA A 208 -8.79 -12.80 -18.93
CA ALA A 208 -9.19 -12.08 -20.13
C ALA A 208 -10.00 -10.81 -19.80
N PRO A 209 -10.04 -9.79 -20.68
CA PRO A 209 -10.94 -8.65 -20.54
C PRO A 209 -12.40 -9.11 -20.30
N PRO A 210 -13.22 -8.32 -19.56
CA PRO A 210 -14.63 -8.63 -19.41
C PRO A 210 -15.29 -8.82 -20.78
N LYS A 211 -15.99 -9.95 -20.96
CA LYS A 211 -16.80 -10.18 -22.16
C LYS A 211 -17.99 -9.22 -22.13
N LYS A 212 -18.54 -8.88 -23.31
CA LYS A 212 -19.79 -8.10 -23.43
C LYS A 212 -20.88 -8.64 -22.51
N GLU A 213 -21.05 -9.96 -22.50
CA GLU A 213 -21.95 -10.68 -21.59
C GLU A 213 -21.82 -10.25 -20.12
N PHE A 214 -20.62 -10.03 -19.57
CA PHE A 214 -20.47 -9.60 -18.18
C PHE A 214 -20.86 -8.12 -17.97
N LEU A 215 -20.59 -7.29 -18.97
CA LEU A 215 -20.87 -5.85 -18.93
C LEU A 215 -22.36 -5.56 -19.14
N ASP A 216 -23.05 -6.45 -19.84
CA ASP A 216 -24.47 -6.35 -20.20
C ASP A 216 -25.39 -7.10 -19.22
N ILE A 217 -24.86 -7.73 -18.15
CA ILE A 217 -25.69 -8.29 -17.08
C ILE A 217 -26.31 -7.12 -16.31
N GLU A 218 -27.63 -6.99 -16.41
CA GLU A 218 -28.45 -6.14 -15.56
C GLU A 218 -28.67 -6.86 -14.21
N ASP A 219 -28.36 -6.18 -13.10
CA ASP A 219 -28.80 -6.65 -11.77
C ASP A 219 -30.31 -6.38 -11.63
N PRO A 220 -31.12 -7.37 -11.14
CA PRO A 220 -32.58 -7.27 -11.06
C PRO A 220 -33.12 -6.26 -10.03
#